data_AF-A0A955E0X2-F1
#
_entry.id   AF-A0A955E0X2-F1
#
_cell.length_a   1.000
_cell.length_b   1.000
_cell.length_c   1.000
_cell.angle_alpha   90.00
_cell.angle_beta   90.00
_cell.angle_gamma   90.00
#
_symmetry.space_group_name_H-M   'P 1'
#
loop_
_entity.id
_entity.type
_entity.pdbx_description
1 polymer ?
#
loop_
_entity_poly.entity_id
_entity_poly.type
_entity_poly.pdbx_seq_one_letter_code
_entity_poly.pdbx_strand_id
1 'polypeptide(L)'
;MKLDDRFYTSTEVAEILGVSLRSVYRYLEEGKIDAEIKTATGRHRFTKQNIMDFLYPSQHDGSSESNQQQSTNKYTVSRDLDSANNVSSQDNKLAGDEDDDLDLFSDVQDEEDDVISEQAQGEEIDWLAKFRAAAQKYSQNPASDTQDKSAQDKTLEDGSDEVLSDVTDSYYDTARQQESLDSLLDTSDDGLAGVEEEYEDDGDLPVDYVPVQQKKVADKIEKYYTSDVGGLRELAQYINKASRKSNVPYAFTMNSGMSLHKLIRPFSVLHAYVKDTDLEFFEKSLELTESDAGNAQLCLYVVSSNKVFDEGKEMHGLNVVSDQQLRKDLIDSGEIDLANELDEVVGF
;
A
#
# COMPACT_ATOMS: atom_id res chain seq x y z
N MET A 1 -10.78 1.74 -39.27
CA MET A 1 -10.94 0.30 -38.92
C MET A 1 -12.42 0.00 -38.79
N LYS A 2 -12.90 -1.17 -39.22
CA LYS A 2 -14.27 -1.62 -38.93
C LYS A 2 -14.19 -2.54 -37.72
N LEU A 3 -14.66 -2.07 -36.57
CA LEU A 3 -14.85 -2.88 -35.37
C LEU A 3 -16.24 -3.51 -35.40
N ASP A 4 -16.36 -4.72 -34.88
CA ASP A 4 -17.61 -5.48 -34.75
C ASP A 4 -18.30 -5.15 -33.42
N ASP A 5 -19.63 -5.30 -33.35
CA ASP A 5 -20.37 -5.19 -32.08
C ASP A 5 -20.22 -6.46 -31.26
N ARG A 6 -19.09 -6.55 -30.57
CA ARG A 6 -18.80 -7.60 -29.59
C ARG A 6 -18.03 -7.04 -28.40
N PHE A 7 -17.91 -7.85 -27.34
CA PHE A 7 -17.07 -7.51 -26.20
C PHE A 7 -15.61 -7.83 -26.50
N TYR A 8 -14.76 -6.82 -26.36
CA TYR A 8 -13.32 -6.91 -26.51
C TYR A 8 -12.64 -7.08 -25.15
N THR A 9 -11.56 -7.86 -25.14
CA THR A 9 -10.68 -8.05 -23.97
C THR A 9 -9.64 -6.93 -23.89
N SER A 10 -9.06 -6.69 -22.72
CA SER A 10 -8.02 -5.66 -22.54
C SER A 10 -6.82 -5.83 -23.47
N THR A 11 -6.46 -7.06 -23.83
CA THR A 11 -5.37 -7.35 -24.77
C THR A 11 -5.75 -6.95 -26.20
N GLU A 12 -6.95 -7.30 -26.66
CA GLU A 12 -7.44 -6.89 -27.99
C GLU A 12 -7.57 -5.36 -28.07
N VAL A 13 -8.04 -4.70 -27.01
CA VAL A 13 -8.11 -3.24 -26.95
C VAL A 13 -6.72 -2.62 -27.07
N ALA A 14 -5.71 -3.19 -26.41
CA ALA A 14 -4.33 -2.73 -26.51
C ALA A 14 -3.82 -2.81 -27.96
N GLU A 15 -4.09 -3.92 -28.66
CA GLU A 15 -3.74 -4.11 -30.07
C GLU A 15 -4.47 -3.13 -31.00
N ILE A 16 -5.78 -2.89 -30.78
CA ILE A 16 -6.59 -1.96 -31.58
C ILE A 16 -6.09 -0.51 -31.42
N LEU A 17 -5.77 -0.11 -30.19
CA LEU A 17 -5.27 1.23 -29.87
C LEU A 17 -3.79 1.41 -30.23
N GLY A 18 -3.05 0.31 -30.49
CA GLY A 18 -1.61 0.35 -30.73
C GLY A 18 -0.80 0.73 -29.49
N VAL A 19 -1.28 0.37 -28.30
CA VAL A 19 -0.62 0.68 -27.02
C VAL A 19 -0.32 -0.61 -26.23
N SER A 20 0.47 -0.50 -25.16
CA SER A 20 0.73 -1.64 -24.27
C SER A 20 -0.50 -1.98 -23.42
N LEU A 21 -0.63 -3.25 -23.01
CA LEU A 21 -1.68 -3.67 -22.07
C LEU A 21 -1.66 -2.85 -20.76
N ARG A 22 -0.47 -2.47 -20.27
CA ARG A 22 -0.32 -1.63 -19.08
C ARG A 22 -0.93 -0.24 -19.27
N SER A 23 -0.79 0.33 -20.46
CA SER A 23 -1.40 1.62 -20.81
C SER A 23 -2.92 1.56 -20.76
N VAL A 24 -3.53 0.45 -21.20
CA VAL A 24 -4.99 0.26 -21.12
C VAL A 24 -5.48 0.25 -19.67
N TYR A 25 -4.78 -0.42 -18.75
CA TYR A 25 -5.12 -0.38 -17.32
C TYR A 25 -4.95 1.02 -16.73
N ARG A 26 -3.91 1.74 -17.14
CA ARG A 26 -3.72 3.14 -16.71
C ARG A 26 -4.87 4.03 -17.18
N TYR A 27 -5.36 3.85 -18.41
CA TYR A 27 -6.52 4.60 -18.91
C TYR A 27 -7.81 4.26 -18.17
N LEU A 28 -7.99 3.01 -17.73
CA LEU A 28 -9.09 2.61 -16.85
C LEU A 28 -9.00 3.27 -15.48
N GLU A 29 -7.80 3.30 -14.87
CA GLU A 29 -7.56 3.93 -13.56
C GLU A 29 -7.73 5.46 -13.62
N GLU A 30 -7.30 6.08 -14.71
CA GLU A 30 -7.46 7.51 -14.98
C GLU A 30 -8.90 7.88 -15.41
N GLY A 31 -9.80 6.90 -15.60
CA GLY A 31 -11.18 7.13 -16.04
C GLY A 31 -11.31 7.66 -17.47
N LYS A 32 -10.30 7.44 -18.32
CA LYS A 32 -10.30 7.87 -19.74
C LYS A 32 -11.04 6.89 -20.65
N ILE A 33 -11.08 5.61 -20.28
CA ILE A 33 -11.83 4.58 -20.99
C ILE A 33 -12.61 3.76 -19.97
N ASP A 34 -13.89 3.54 -20.24
CA ASP A 34 -14.75 2.76 -19.36
C ASP A 34 -14.89 1.31 -19.83
N ALA A 35 -14.91 0.38 -18.87
CA ALA A 35 -15.27 -1.01 -19.13
C ALA A 35 -16.76 -1.22 -18.82
N GLU A 36 -17.52 -1.70 -19.80
CA GLU A 36 -18.96 -1.92 -19.65
C GLU A 36 -19.27 -3.09 -18.71
N ILE A 37 -18.48 -4.16 -18.80
CA ILE A 37 -18.70 -5.37 -18.00
C ILE A 37 -17.42 -5.78 -17.30
N LYS A 38 -17.51 -6.04 -15.98
CA LYS A 38 -16.51 -6.78 -15.22
C LYS A 38 -17.00 -8.22 -15.06
N THR A 39 -16.25 -9.17 -15.60
CA THR A 39 -16.56 -10.61 -15.43
C THR A 39 -16.43 -10.98 -13.95
N ALA A 40 -17.11 -12.03 -13.48
CA ALA A 40 -16.98 -12.51 -12.09
C ALA A 40 -15.51 -12.81 -11.69
N THR A 41 -14.65 -13.14 -12.66
CA THR A 41 -13.19 -13.32 -12.48
C THR A 41 -12.42 -11.99 -12.33
N GLY A 42 -13.10 -10.84 -12.31
CA GLY A 42 -12.48 -9.50 -12.26
C GLY A 42 -11.90 -9.01 -13.59
N ARG A 43 -12.12 -9.71 -14.71
CA ARG A 43 -11.61 -9.28 -16.02
C ARG A 43 -12.52 -8.26 -16.68
N HIS A 44 -11.94 -7.16 -17.17
CA HIS A 44 -12.66 -6.10 -17.87
C HIS A 44 -13.03 -6.50 -19.31
N ARG A 45 -14.19 -6.01 -19.78
CA ARG A 45 -14.68 -6.14 -21.15
C ARG A 45 -15.15 -4.80 -21.66
N PHE A 46 -14.81 -4.50 -22.90
CA PHE A 46 -15.08 -3.22 -23.55
C PHE A 46 -15.99 -3.44 -24.75
N THR A 47 -16.93 -2.53 -24.98
CA THR A 47 -17.70 -2.50 -26.21
C THR A 47 -17.03 -1.64 -27.27
N LYS A 48 -17.46 -1.83 -28.51
CA LYS A 48 -16.99 -1.03 -29.64
C LYS A 48 -17.18 0.47 -29.40
N GLN A 49 -18.29 0.88 -28.80
CA GLN A 49 -18.59 2.29 -28.56
C GLN A 49 -17.54 2.91 -27.64
N ASN A 50 -17.22 2.27 -26.51
CA ASN A 50 -16.22 2.77 -25.55
C ASN A 50 -14.84 2.96 -26.21
N ILE A 51 -14.45 2.04 -27.11
CA ILE A 51 -13.19 2.15 -27.86
C ILE A 51 -13.24 3.31 -28.86
N MET A 52 -14.37 3.49 -29.55
CA MET A 52 -14.54 4.57 -30.54
C MET A 52 -14.63 5.94 -29.88
N ASP A 53 -15.29 6.06 -28.73
CA ASP A 53 -15.40 7.28 -27.95
C ASP A 53 -14.02 7.71 -27.44
N PHE A 54 -13.19 6.75 -27.03
CA PHE A 54 -11.80 7.02 -26.65
C PHE A 54 -10.94 7.48 -27.83
N LEU A 55 -11.12 6.89 -29.01
CA LEU A 55 -10.35 7.24 -30.22
C LEU A 55 -10.79 8.58 -30.83
N TYR A 56 -12.07 8.91 -30.71
CA TYR A 56 -12.70 10.07 -31.35
C TYR A 56 -13.60 10.83 -30.37
N PRO A 57 -13.05 11.39 -29.27
CA PRO A 57 -13.84 12.07 -28.24
C PRO A 57 -14.64 13.25 -28.82
N SER A 58 -14.12 13.89 -29.87
CA SER A 58 -14.72 15.05 -30.52
C SER A 58 -15.90 14.75 -31.46
N GLN A 59 -16.28 13.48 -31.69
CA GLN A 59 -17.48 13.16 -32.48
C GLN A 59 -18.77 13.09 -31.65
N HIS A 60 -18.68 12.95 -30.32
CA HIS A 60 -19.85 12.80 -29.45
C HIS A 60 -20.35 14.09 -28.77
N ASP A 61 -19.59 15.19 -28.84
CA ASP A 61 -20.02 16.48 -28.28
C ASP A 61 -21.17 17.15 -29.09
N GLY A 62 -21.66 16.50 -30.16
CA GLY A 62 -22.59 17.10 -31.11
C GLY A 62 -23.98 16.50 -31.22
N SER A 63 -24.27 15.27 -30.77
CA SER A 63 -25.63 14.69 -30.81
C SER A 63 -25.69 13.24 -30.34
N SER A 64 -26.21 13.00 -29.12
CA SER A 64 -27.01 11.80 -28.77
C SER A 64 -27.64 11.94 -27.37
N GLU A 65 -28.56 12.90 -27.23
CA GLU A 65 -29.73 12.65 -26.38
C GLU A 65 -30.67 11.70 -27.14
N SER A 66 -30.50 10.38 -26.97
CA SER A 66 -31.59 9.43 -27.24
C SER A 66 -31.37 8.06 -26.62
N ASN A 67 -32.42 7.63 -25.90
CA ASN A 67 -32.78 6.27 -25.48
C ASN A 67 -32.12 5.64 -24.26
N GLN A 68 -32.54 6.12 -23.08
CA GLN A 68 -32.97 5.20 -22.02
C GLN A 68 -34.32 4.58 -22.42
N GLN A 69 -34.33 3.34 -22.88
CA GLN A 69 -35.47 2.43 -22.69
C GLN A 69 -35.06 0.99 -23.02
N GLN A 70 -35.30 0.12 -22.02
CA GLN A 70 -35.34 -1.36 -21.98
C GLN A 70 -34.27 -1.97 -21.06
N SER A 71 -34.46 -2.06 -19.73
CA SER A 71 -35.20 -3.12 -18.98
C SER A 71 -34.74 -4.55 -19.35
N THR A 72 -34.10 -5.32 -18.47
CA THR A 72 -34.65 -6.15 -17.37
C THR A 72 -33.45 -6.88 -16.70
N ASN A 73 -33.39 -7.35 -15.45
CA ASN A 73 -34.29 -7.48 -14.31
C ASN A 73 -33.40 -7.54 -13.06
N LYS A 74 -33.74 -6.76 -12.03
CA LYS A 74 -33.12 -6.76 -10.70
C LYS A 74 -34.05 -7.54 -9.78
N TYR A 75 -33.62 -8.70 -9.27
CA TYR A 75 -34.31 -9.40 -8.19
C TYR A 75 -33.81 -8.84 -6.85
N THR A 76 -34.64 -8.00 -6.21
CA THR A 76 -34.58 -7.69 -4.78
C THR A 76 -35.92 -8.09 -4.19
N VAL A 77 -35.90 -9.07 -3.29
CA VAL A 77 -37.06 -9.52 -2.52
C VAL A 77 -37.25 -8.54 -1.36
N SER A 78 -38.33 -7.76 -1.40
CA SER A 78 -38.82 -6.96 -0.28
C SER A 78 -39.66 -7.82 0.66
N ARG A 79 -39.58 -7.51 1.96
CA ARG A 79 -40.53 -7.95 2.99
C ARG A 79 -41.12 -6.68 3.59
N ASP A 80 -42.37 -6.39 3.22
CA ASP A 80 -43.21 -5.37 3.84
C ASP A 80 -43.66 -5.83 5.23
N LEU A 81 -43.78 -4.87 6.15
CA LEU A 81 -44.88 -4.82 7.11
C LEU A 81 -45.04 -3.40 7.66
N ASP A 82 -46.26 -2.91 7.45
CA ASP A 82 -46.84 -1.66 7.91
C ASP A 82 -46.76 -1.44 9.42
N SER A 83 -46.68 -0.18 9.86
CA SER A 83 -47.71 0.41 10.71
C SER A 83 -47.43 1.89 11.00
N ALA A 84 -48.43 2.70 10.68
CA ALA A 84 -48.57 4.09 11.10
C ALA A 84 -48.75 4.20 12.63
N ASN A 85 -48.21 5.25 13.25
CA ASN A 85 -49.08 6.14 14.03
C ASN A 85 -48.47 7.52 14.28
N ASN A 86 -49.37 8.49 14.29
CA ASN A 86 -49.21 9.94 14.41
C ASN A 86 -49.46 10.38 15.87
N VAL A 87 -49.29 11.68 16.15
CA VAL A 87 -49.66 12.47 17.36
C VAL A 87 -48.50 12.69 18.34
N SER A 88 -47.84 13.86 18.39
CA SER A 88 -48.22 15.23 18.83
C SER A 88 -48.01 15.48 20.34
N SER A 89 -47.13 16.47 20.62
CA SER A 89 -47.13 17.44 21.72
C SER A 89 -47.00 16.97 23.19
N GLN A 90 -45.98 17.44 23.90
CA GLN A 90 -46.05 18.62 24.80
C GLN A 90 -44.79 18.74 25.66
N ASP A 91 -44.45 20.00 25.95
CA ASP A 91 -43.60 20.47 27.05
C ASP A 91 -43.80 19.68 28.35
N ASN A 92 -42.70 19.35 29.04
CA ASN A 92 -42.64 19.52 30.49
C ASN A 92 -41.21 19.70 31.00
N LYS A 93 -41.06 20.86 31.64
CA LYS A 93 -39.97 21.33 32.49
C LYS A 93 -40.12 20.67 33.86
N LEU A 94 -39.09 20.01 34.40
CA LEU A 94 -38.91 19.85 35.85
C LEU A 94 -37.49 19.34 36.17
N ALA A 95 -36.92 19.96 37.20
CA ALA A 95 -35.64 19.65 37.82
C ALA A 95 -35.84 18.64 38.97
N GLY A 96 -34.76 17.95 39.34
CA GLY A 96 -34.63 16.99 40.44
C GLY A 96 -33.78 15.82 39.94
N ASP A 97 -32.47 15.78 40.20
CA ASP A 97 -31.86 15.25 41.44
C ASP A 97 -32.57 13.99 41.92
N GLU A 98 -32.01 12.83 41.62
CA GLU A 98 -31.96 11.66 42.49
C GLU A 98 -30.92 10.67 41.94
N ASP A 99 -29.96 10.34 42.81
CA ASP A 99 -28.97 9.29 42.64
C ASP A 99 -29.64 7.94 42.38
N ASP A 100 -29.23 7.23 41.34
CA ASP A 100 -29.52 5.80 41.18
C ASP A 100 -28.24 5.07 40.79
N ASP A 101 -27.62 4.51 41.83
CA ASP A 101 -26.70 3.39 41.77
C ASP A 101 -27.35 2.23 41.00
N LEU A 102 -26.79 1.87 39.84
CA LEU A 102 -27.02 0.56 39.22
C LEU A 102 -25.67 -0.07 38.85
N ASP A 103 -24.98 -0.54 39.89
CA ASP A 103 -24.15 -1.73 39.83
C ASP A 103 -25.03 -2.94 39.45
N LEU A 104 -25.03 -3.31 38.17
CA LEU A 104 -25.76 -4.50 37.71
C LEU A 104 -25.01 -5.25 36.59
N PHE A 105 -23.84 -5.80 36.90
CA PHE A 105 -23.35 -7.03 36.26
C PHE A 105 -22.59 -7.88 37.30
N SER A 106 -23.37 -8.52 38.17
CA SER A 106 -22.97 -9.65 39.00
C SER A 106 -23.07 -10.96 38.22
N ASP A 107 -22.12 -11.86 38.49
CA ASP A 107 -22.22 -13.32 38.36
C ASP A 107 -22.51 -13.91 36.98
N VAL A 108 -21.45 -14.24 36.25
CA VAL A 108 -21.42 -15.48 35.47
C VAL A 108 -20.62 -16.48 36.30
N GLN A 109 -21.37 -17.26 37.07
CA GLN A 109 -20.89 -18.43 37.79
C GLN A 109 -20.38 -19.49 36.81
N ASP A 110 -19.23 -20.03 37.18
CA ASP A 110 -18.73 -21.33 36.78
C ASP A 110 -19.81 -22.41 36.93
N GLU A 111 -20.12 -23.10 35.83
CA GLU A 111 -20.54 -24.50 35.92
C GLU A 111 -19.50 -25.36 35.20
N GLU A 112 -18.91 -26.20 36.03
CA GLU A 112 -18.07 -27.34 35.73
C GLU A 112 -18.87 -28.35 34.91
N ASP A 113 -18.39 -28.68 33.70
CA ASP A 113 -18.67 -29.96 33.06
C ASP A 113 -17.33 -30.69 32.87
N ASP A 114 -16.95 -31.40 33.93
CA ASP A 114 -16.14 -32.59 33.83
C ASP A 114 -16.90 -33.63 32.98
N VAL A 115 -16.30 -34.08 31.87
CA VAL A 115 -16.25 -35.47 31.37
C VAL A 115 -15.88 -35.39 29.88
N ILE A 116 -14.59 -35.60 29.59
CA ILE A 116 -14.03 -36.51 28.56
C ILE A 116 -12.50 -36.41 28.72
N SER A 117 -11.97 -37.20 29.65
CA SER A 117 -10.59 -37.66 29.60
C SER A 117 -10.61 -39.07 29.03
N GLU A 118 -9.96 -39.30 27.88
CA GLU A 118 -9.02 -40.39 27.62
C GLU A 118 -8.87 -40.64 26.11
N GLN A 119 -7.60 -40.74 25.68
CA GLN A 119 -7.11 -41.15 24.35
C GLN A 119 -7.06 -40.10 23.23
N ALA A 120 -6.26 -39.06 23.44
CA ALA A 120 -5.49 -38.45 22.35
C ALA A 120 -4.01 -38.76 22.58
N GLN A 121 -3.62 -40.02 22.32
CA GLN A 121 -2.23 -40.32 22.05
C GLN A 121 -1.87 -39.65 20.72
N GLY A 122 -0.80 -38.87 20.71
CA GLY A 122 -0.26 -38.26 19.52
C GLY A 122 0.19 -39.33 18.54
N GLU A 123 -0.68 -39.70 17.61
CA GLU A 123 -0.26 -40.33 16.37
C GLU A 123 0.36 -39.23 15.51
N GLU A 124 1.68 -39.24 15.46
CA GLU A 124 2.48 -38.52 14.48
C GLU A 124 1.92 -38.86 13.08
N ILE A 125 1.22 -37.91 12.47
CA ILE A 125 0.56 -38.11 11.19
C ILE A 125 1.66 -38.27 10.14
N ASP A 126 1.97 -39.50 9.76
CA ASP A 126 2.88 -39.80 8.65
C ASP A 126 2.20 -39.42 7.33
N TRP A 127 2.45 -38.19 6.89
CA TRP A 127 1.95 -37.62 5.65
C TRP A 127 2.32 -38.47 4.42
N LEU A 128 3.42 -39.22 4.48
CA LEU A 128 3.86 -40.07 3.39
C LEU A 128 2.96 -41.31 3.22
N ALA A 129 2.46 -41.86 4.32
CA ALA A 129 1.47 -42.94 4.30
C ALA A 129 0.13 -42.44 3.73
N LYS A 130 -0.33 -41.24 4.13
CA LYS A 130 -1.52 -40.61 3.54
C LYS A 130 -1.37 -40.34 2.05
N PHE A 131 -0.18 -39.91 1.60
CA PHE A 131 0.10 -39.65 0.19
C PHE A 131 0.10 -40.95 -0.65
N ARG A 132 0.71 -42.03 -0.14
CA ARG A 132 0.70 -43.34 -0.82
C ARG A 132 -0.72 -43.93 -0.92
N ALA A 133 -1.53 -43.78 0.13
CA ALA A 133 -2.93 -44.22 0.11
C ALA A 133 -3.78 -43.45 -0.91
N ALA A 134 -3.55 -42.15 -1.06
CA ALA A 134 -4.22 -41.33 -2.07
C ALA A 134 -3.82 -41.75 -3.50
N ALA A 135 -2.53 -42.00 -3.75
CA ALA A 135 -2.06 -42.45 -5.06
C ALA A 135 -2.63 -43.82 -5.47
N GLN A 136 -2.76 -44.76 -4.53
CA GLN A 136 -3.38 -46.06 -4.80
C GLN A 136 -4.88 -45.95 -5.14
N LYS A 137 -5.61 -45.02 -4.50
CA LYS A 137 -7.01 -44.74 -4.87
C LYS A 137 -7.17 -44.23 -6.30
N TYR A 138 -6.21 -43.47 -6.81
CA TYR A 138 -6.21 -43.03 -8.21
C TYR A 138 -5.80 -44.13 -9.19
N SER A 139 -4.93 -45.05 -8.78
CA SER A 139 -4.53 -46.19 -9.62
C SER A 139 -5.60 -47.27 -9.75
N GLN A 140 -6.43 -47.49 -8.72
CA GLN A 140 -7.42 -48.58 -8.71
C GLN A 140 -8.79 -48.21 -9.29
N ASN A 141 -8.98 -46.99 -9.79
CA ASN A 141 -10.26 -46.58 -10.38
C ASN A 141 -10.09 -45.84 -11.73
N PRO A 142 -9.69 -46.52 -12.83
CA PRO A 142 -9.67 -45.94 -14.17
C PRO A 142 -11.03 -46.06 -14.89
N ALA A 143 -12.15 -45.95 -14.18
CA ALA A 143 -13.48 -46.19 -14.77
C ALA A 143 -14.56 -45.26 -14.22
N SER A 144 -14.55 -43.99 -14.66
CA SER A 144 -15.72 -43.29 -15.22
C SER A 144 -15.40 -41.81 -15.43
N ASP A 145 -15.87 -41.26 -16.54
CA ASP A 145 -15.81 -39.86 -16.96
C ASP A 145 -14.49 -39.31 -17.48
N THR A 146 -14.14 -39.72 -18.70
CA THR A 146 -14.03 -38.72 -19.79
C THR A 146 -14.30 -39.39 -21.14
N GLN A 147 -15.47 -39.11 -21.73
CA GLN A 147 -15.69 -39.36 -23.16
C GLN A 147 -15.18 -38.17 -23.99
N ASP A 148 -14.46 -38.54 -25.06
CA ASP A 148 -14.32 -37.88 -26.36
C ASP A 148 -13.58 -36.54 -26.49
N LYS A 149 -12.35 -36.60 -27.04
CA LYS A 149 -12.12 -36.49 -28.50
C LYS A 149 -10.67 -36.83 -28.92
N SER A 150 -10.57 -37.88 -29.76
CA SER A 150 -9.64 -38.14 -30.90
C SER A 150 -8.24 -37.50 -30.90
N ALA A 151 -7.13 -38.24 -30.80
CA ALA A 151 -6.52 -39.17 -31.77
C ALA A 151 -5.83 -38.49 -32.99
N GLN A 152 -4.48 -38.49 -32.97
CA GLN A 152 -3.54 -38.82 -34.06
C GLN A 152 -2.13 -38.77 -33.45
N ASP A 153 -1.50 -39.90 -33.10
CA ASP A 153 -0.78 -40.84 -33.99
C ASP A 153 0.47 -40.21 -34.64
N LYS A 154 1.65 -40.46 -34.06
CA LYS A 154 2.77 -41.13 -34.75
C LYS A 154 3.97 -41.41 -33.84
N THR A 155 4.43 -42.64 -33.98
CA THR A 155 5.50 -43.37 -33.29
C THR A 155 6.85 -43.22 -34.03
N LEU A 156 7.95 -43.58 -33.32
CA LEU A 156 9.30 -43.99 -33.80
C LEU A 156 10.17 -42.82 -34.29
N GLU A 157 11.50 -42.76 -34.14
CA GLU A 157 12.59 -43.67 -33.74
C GLU A 157 13.78 -42.73 -33.43
N ASP A 158 14.62 -43.03 -32.42
CA ASP A 158 16.00 -43.51 -32.59
C ASP A 158 16.90 -42.67 -33.54
N GLY A 159 18.05 -42.23 -33.01
CA GLY A 159 19.01 -41.42 -33.77
C GLY A 159 19.97 -40.62 -32.90
N SER A 160 21.03 -41.31 -32.48
CA SER A 160 22.29 -40.77 -31.98
C SER A 160 23.00 -39.87 -33.01
N ASP A 161 24.09 -39.25 -32.53
CA ASP A 161 25.16 -38.56 -33.28
C ASP A 161 24.86 -37.10 -33.65
N GLU A 162 25.76 -36.13 -33.53
CA GLU A 162 27.08 -35.99 -32.93
C GLU A 162 27.42 -34.49 -33.18
N VAL A 163 28.37 -33.91 -32.43
CA VAL A 163 29.14 -32.68 -32.77
C VAL A 163 28.43 -31.42 -33.29
N LEU A 164 28.52 -30.34 -32.50
CA LEU A 164 29.32 -29.17 -32.90
C LEU A 164 29.55 -28.20 -31.73
N SER A 165 30.82 -28.04 -31.44
CA SER A 165 31.46 -27.09 -30.53
C SER A 165 31.48 -25.66 -31.08
N ASP A 166 31.76 -24.73 -30.16
CA ASP A 166 32.40 -23.44 -30.38
C ASP A 166 31.68 -22.38 -31.23
N VAL A 167 31.04 -21.43 -30.54
CA VAL A 167 31.23 -20.00 -30.85
C VAL A 167 31.25 -19.19 -29.54
N THR A 168 32.48 -19.05 -29.04
CA THR A 168 33.11 -17.90 -28.38
C THR A 168 32.29 -16.64 -28.04
N ASP A 169 32.43 -16.24 -26.77
CA ASP A 169 32.81 -14.90 -26.28
C ASP A 169 32.56 -13.69 -27.17
N SER A 170 31.68 -12.78 -26.70
CA SER A 170 31.54 -11.37 -27.13
C SER A 170 30.24 -10.83 -26.51
N TYR A 171 30.14 -9.95 -25.51
CA TYR A 171 30.90 -8.74 -25.17
C TYR A 171 30.53 -8.34 -23.72
N TYR A 172 31.51 -8.19 -22.83
CA TYR A 172 31.46 -7.22 -21.72
C TYR A 172 32.35 -6.06 -22.16
N ASP A 173 31.78 -4.94 -22.61
CA ASP A 173 32.54 -3.68 -22.63
C ASP A 173 31.62 -2.46 -22.87
N THR A 174 31.22 -1.77 -21.81
CA THR A 174 30.86 -0.34 -21.91
C THR A 174 31.04 0.36 -20.57
N ALA A 175 32.29 0.45 -20.13
CA ALA A 175 32.70 1.34 -19.05
C ALA A 175 34.02 2.03 -19.43
N ARG A 176 33.94 3.14 -20.18
CA ARG A 176 34.86 4.30 -20.16
C ARG A 176 34.66 5.18 -21.38
N GLN A 177 34.04 6.33 -21.18
CA GLN A 177 34.39 7.57 -21.87
C GLN A 177 34.03 8.73 -20.93
N GLN A 178 34.95 9.01 -20.02
CA GLN A 178 35.16 10.36 -19.54
C GLN A 178 35.91 11.13 -20.63
N GLU A 179 35.77 12.46 -20.59
CA GLU A 179 36.50 13.47 -21.38
C GLU A 179 35.86 13.88 -22.71
N SER A 180 34.92 14.84 -22.64
CA SER A 180 34.93 16.09 -23.43
C SER A 180 33.56 16.81 -23.37
N LEU A 181 33.27 17.46 -22.24
CA LEU A 181 32.20 18.47 -22.17
C LEU A 181 32.68 19.69 -21.36
N ASP A 182 33.91 20.12 -21.66
CA ASP A 182 34.49 21.37 -21.18
C ASP A 182 34.70 22.27 -22.41
N SER A 183 33.60 22.88 -22.91
CA SER A 183 33.59 23.95 -23.91
C SER A 183 32.16 24.15 -24.42
N LEU A 184 31.35 24.97 -23.74
CA LEU A 184 30.41 25.94 -24.35
C LEU A 184 29.51 26.61 -23.28
N LEU A 185 30.04 27.56 -22.53
CA LEU A 185 29.25 28.67 -21.97
C LEU A 185 30.13 29.92 -21.96
N ASP A 186 30.33 30.45 -23.17
CA ASP A 186 30.70 31.84 -23.41
C ASP A 186 29.39 32.60 -23.66
N THR A 187 28.89 33.26 -22.62
CA THR A 187 27.83 34.26 -22.72
C THR A 187 28.26 35.50 -21.97
N SER A 188 28.90 36.40 -22.72
CA SER A 188 28.57 37.83 -22.79
C SER A 188 28.41 38.55 -21.46
N ASP A 189 29.56 39.00 -20.98
CA ASP A 189 29.78 40.24 -20.23
C ASP A 189 29.24 41.44 -21.04
N ASP A 190 28.12 42.00 -20.59
CA ASP A 190 27.63 43.32 -21.01
C ASP A 190 27.12 44.05 -19.76
N GLY A 191 27.66 45.25 -19.57
CA GLY A 191 27.73 45.96 -18.30
C GLY A 191 26.40 46.46 -17.74
N LEU A 192 26.37 46.61 -16.42
CA LEU A 192 25.51 47.57 -15.74
C LEU A 192 26.35 48.50 -14.87
N ALA A 193 26.24 49.78 -15.24
CA ALA A 193 26.87 50.93 -14.66
C ALA A 193 26.36 51.20 -13.24
N GLY A 194 27.21 51.86 -12.47
CA GLY A 194 27.04 52.12 -11.05
C GLY A 194 25.85 52.99 -10.70
N VAL A 195 25.37 52.72 -9.49
CA VAL A 195 24.70 53.69 -8.63
C VAL A 195 25.39 53.55 -7.27
N GLU A 196 26.33 54.47 -7.02
CA GLU A 196 26.85 54.74 -5.68
C GLU A 196 25.75 55.49 -4.92
N GLU A 197 25.04 54.81 -4.02
CA GLU A 197 24.28 55.48 -2.96
C GLU A 197 25.15 55.52 -1.70
N GLU A 198 25.71 56.70 -1.45
CA GLU A 198 26.26 57.10 -0.17
C GLU A 198 25.13 57.08 0.88
N TYR A 199 25.16 56.12 1.79
CA TYR A 199 24.39 56.18 3.02
C TYR A 199 25.28 56.78 4.10
N GLU A 200 24.93 57.99 4.52
CA GLU A 200 25.53 58.71 5.63
C GLU A 200 25.37 57.90 6.93
N ASP A 201 26.53 57.65 7.51
CA ASP A 201 26.82 57.04 8.80
C ASP A 201 26.36 57.97 9.93
N ASP A 202 25.23 57.64 10.55
CA ASP A 202 24.79 58.20 11.82
C ASP A 202 24.53 57.06 12.83
N GLY A 203 25.59 56.69 13.55
CA GLY A 203 25.60 56.63 15.01
C GLY A 203 24.72 55.57 15.71
N ASP A 204 25.41 54.62 16.34
CA ASP A 204 25.04 53.91 17.57
C ASP A 204 23.77 53.04 17.54
N LEU A 205 23.97 51.72 17.47
CA LEU A 205 23.78 50.81 18.61
C LEU A 205 24.23 49.36 18.26
N PRO A 206 24.76 48.60 19.23
CA PRO A 206 25.40 47.32 19.01
C PRO A 206 24.38 46.19 19.05
N VAL A 207 24.34 45.37 18.01
CA VAL A 207 23.82 44.02 18.13
C VAL A 207 24.70 43.12 17.28
N ASP A 208 25.64 42.46 17.93
CA ASP A 208 26.33 41.29 17.38
C ASP A 208 25.25 40.32 16.91
N TYR A 209 25.02 40.30 15.60
CA TYR A 209 24.15 39.32 14.97
C TYR A 209 24.93 38.00 14.93
N VAL A 210 25.04 37.37 16.10
CA VAL A 210 25.39 35.97 16.21
C VAL A 210 24.27 35.22 15.51
N PRO A 211 24.51 34.45 14.44
CA PRO A 211 23.49 33.58 13.91
C PRO A 211 23.05 32.66 15.05
N VAL A 212 21.82 32.89 15.52
CA VAL A 212 21.17 32.05 16.53
C VAL A 212 21.00 30.69 15.88
N GLN A 213 22.00 29.83 16.07
CA GLN A 213 21.81 28.40 15.87
C GLN A 213 20.66 28.01 16.77
N GLN A 214 19.54 27.65 16.14
CA GLN A 214 18.35 27.17 16.81
C GLN A 214 18.69 25.86 17.50
N LYS A 215 19.14 25.97 18.76
CA LYS A 215 19.27 24.85 19.67
C LYS A 215 17.90 24.64 20.31
N LYS A 216 17.13 23.66 19.83
CA LYS A 216 15.96 23.18 20.58
C LYS A 216 15.61 21.70 20.33
N VAL A 217 16.29 20.86 21.12
CA VAL A 217 15.79 19.67 21.85
C VAL A 217 14.89 18.66 21.09
N ALA A 218 15.48 17.55 20.67
CA ALA A 218 15.16 16.22 21.19
C ALA A 218 16.26 15.24 20.80
N ASP A 219 16.68 14.37 21.72
CA ASP A 219 17.66 13.30 21.51
C ASP A 219 17.09 12.23 20.56
N LYS A 220 16.93 12.59 19.29
CA LYS A 220 16.41 11.74 18.23
C LYS A 220 17.51 11.61 17.19
N ILE A 221 18.13 10.44 17.14
CA ILE A 221 19.15 10.12 16.15
C ILE A 221 18.46 9.39 15.01
N GLU A 222 18.54 9.94 13.80
CA GLU A 222 18.00 9.30 12.60
C GLU A 222 19.04 8.35 12.02
N LYS A 223 18.65 7.10 11.79
CA LYS A 223 19.50 6.11 11.14
C LYS A 223 18.75 5.47 9.97
N TYR A 224 19.43 5.39 8.83
CA TYR A 224 18.87 4.93 7.57
C TYR A 224 19.39 3.54 7.22
N TYR A 225 18.47 2.66 6.81
CA TYR A 225 18.76 1.25 6.57
C TYR A 225 18.07 0.73 5.30
N THR A 226 18.70 -0.28 4.71
CA THR A 226 18.14 -1.17 3.70
C THR A 226 18.02 -2.57 4.28
N SER A 227 16.95 -3.29 3.92
CA SER A 227 16.77 -4.69 4.32
C SER A 227 16.66 -5.54 3.07
N ASP A 228 17.26 -6.73 3.11
CA ASP A 228 17.05 -7.74 2.07
C ASP A 228 15.70 -8.46 2.23
N VAL A 229 14.98 -8.17 3.33
CA VAL A 229 13.74 -8.85 3.72
C VAL A 229 12.53 -8.17 3.06
N GLY A 230 12.33 -8.49 1.78
CA GLY A 230 11.07 -8.22 1.07
C GLY A 230 10.78 -6.73 0.80
N GLY A 231 9.51 -6.41 0.56
CA GLY A 231 9.05 -5.04 0.33
C GLY A 231 8.71 -4.31 1.64
N LEU A 232 8.30 -3.04 1.54
CA LEU A 232 7.95 -2.22 2.71
C LEU A 232 6.85 -2.88 3.57
N ARG A 233 5.86 -3.52 2.95
CA ARG A 233 4.76 -4.16 3.67
C ARG A 233 5.27 -5.33 4.51
N GLU A 234 6.12 -6.16 3.93
CA GLU A 234 6.73 -7.30 4.60
C GLU A 234 7.63 -6.82 5.74
N LEU A 235 8.41 -5.76 5.50
CA LEU A 235 9.28 -5.16 6.52
C LEU A 235 8.48 -4.63 7.71
N ALA A 236 7.37 -3.93 7.49
CA ALA A 236 6.50 -3.45 8.56
C ALA A 236 5.89 -4.61 9.38
N GLN A 237 5.47 -5.69 8.71
CA GLN A 237 4.99 -6.90 9.39
C GLN A 237 6.09 -7.59 10.19
N TYR A 238 7.32 -7.59 9.66
CA TYR A 238 8.45 -8.23 10.30
C TYR A 238 8.91 -7.45 11.54
N ILE A 239 8.90 -6.12 11.51
CA ILE A 239 9.08 -5.26 12.69
C ILE A 239 8.07 -5.61 13.78
N ASN A 240 6.78 -5.69 13.45
CA ASN A 240 5.73 -6.06 14.42
C ASN A 240 5.96 -7.45 15.00
N LYS A 241 6.29 -8.43 14.15
CA LYS A 241 6.55 -9.81 14.58
C LYS A 241 7.79 -9.91 15.48
N ALA A 242 8.87 -9.21 15.13
CA ALA A 242 10.10 -9.16 15.92
C ALA A 242 9.87 -8.49 17.28
N SER A 243 9.16 -7.36 17.26
CA SER A 243 8.73 -6.65 18.47
C SER A 243 7.89 -7.54 19.40
N ARG A 244 6.83 -8.18 18.90
CA ARG A 244 5.97 -9.07 19.70
C ARG A 244 6.72 -10.28 20.26
N LYS A 245 7.68 -10.83 19.50
CA LYS A 245 8.47 -11.99 19.94
C LYS A 245 9.41 -11.65 21.09
N SER A 246 10.01 -10.47 21.07
CA SER A 246 11.00 -10.05 22.08
C SER A 246 10.46 -9.06 23.11
N ASN A 247 9.17 -8.72 23.02
CA ASN A 247 8.51 -7.70 23.83
C ASN A 247 9.24 -6.33 23.79
N VAL A 248 9.73 -5.97 22.62
CA VAL A 248 10.47 -4.72 22.37
C VAL A 248 9.51 -3.68 21.80
N PRO A 249 9.34 -2.50 22.41
CA PRO A 249 8.42 -1.49 21.91
C PRO A 249 8.96 -0.82 20.64
N TYR A 250 8.03 -0.51 19.74
CA TYR A 250 8.26 0.30 18.54
C TYR A 250 7.01 1.12 18.26
N ALA A 251 7.14 2.19 17.48
CA ALA A 251 5.99 2.97 17.02
C ALA A 251 6.24 3.57 15.63
N PHE A 252 5.34 3.34 14.68
CA PHE A 252 5.41 4.00 13.37
C PHE A 252 5.06 5.49 13.47
N THR A 253 5.73 6.29 12.65
CA THR A 253 5.49 7.74 12.52
C THR A 253 5.48 8.16 11.05
N MET A 254 5.32 9.46 10.77
CA MET A 254 5.39 10.06 9.44
C MET A 254 4.42 9.38 8.45
N ASN A 255 4.82 9.25 7.18
CA ASN A 255 4.07 8.55 6.14
C ASN A 255 3.65 7.13 6.57
N SER A 256 4.47 6.43 7.35
CA SER A 256 4.14 5.08 7.82
C SER A 256 2.98 5.08 8.81
N GLY A 257 3.00 6.00 9.77
CA GLY A 257 1.88 6.20 10.69
C GLY A 257 0.63 6.69 9.96
N MET A 258 0.77 7.72 9.12
CA MET A 258 -0.35 8.32 8.38
C MET A 258 -1.05 7.32 7.44
N SER A 259 -0.29 6.39 6.85
CA SER A 259 -0.84 5.34 5.98
C SER A 259 -1.83 4.39 6.67
N LEU A 260 -1.83 4.36 8.00
CA LEU A 260 -2.73 3.55 8.81
C LEU A 260 -4.05 4.28 9.11
N HIS A 261 -4.06 5.62 9.05
CA HIS A 261 -5.29 6.41 9.16
C HIS A 261 -6.03 6.50 7.84
N LYS A 262 -5.28 6.68 6.74
CA LYS A 262 -5.84 6.92 5.42
C LYS A 262 -4.90 6.40 4.34
N LEU A 263 -5.47 6.08 3.18
CA LEU A 263 -4.69 5.80 1.98
C LEU A 263 -3.98 7.08 1.53
N ILE A 264 -2.66 7.09 1.67
CA ILE A 264 -1.79 8.19 1.24
C ILE A 264 -1.07 7.86 -0.07
N ARG A 265 -0.34 8.85 -0.60
CA ARG A 265 0.55 8.67 -1.76
C ARG A 265 1.57 7.56 -1.47
N PRO A 266 1.95 6.75 -2.48
CA PRO A 266 2.99 5.75 -2.32
C PRO A 266 4.30 6.38 -1.82
N PHE A 267 4.93 5.73 -0.85
CA PHE A 267 6.21 6.14 -0.27
C PHE A 267 7.18 4.97 -0.26
N SER A 268 8.48 5.28 -0.27
CA SER A 268 9.58 4.30 -0.34
C SER A 268 10.26 4.03 1.00
N VAL A 269 10.05 4.89 2.00
CA VAL A 269 10.74 4.81 3.29
C VAL A 269 9.76 4.65 4.44
N LEU A 270 9.92 3.59 5.22
CA LEU A 270 9.23 3.40 6.49
C LEU A 270 9.92 4.20 7.60
N HIS A 271 9.16 4.89 8.44
CA HIS A 271 9.69 5.64 9.57
C HIS A 271 9.14 5.07 10.88
N ALA A 272 10.03 4.68 11.78
CA ALA A 272 9.64 4.10 13.06
C ALA A 272 10.56 4.57 14.19
N TYR A 273 9.98 4.76 15.37
CA TYR A 273 10.72 4.97 16.61
C TYR A 273 11.13 3.66 17.25
N VAL A 274 12.37 3.64 17.75
CA VAL A 274 12.95 2.53 18.50
C VAL A 274 13.76 3.07 19.69
N LYS A 275 13.87 2.27 20.75
CA LYS A 275 14.74 2.60 21.87
C LYS A 275 16.20 2.34 21.50
N ASP A 276 17.10 3.14 22.05
CA ASP A 276 18.55 2.98 21.85
C ASP A 276 19.05 1.60 22.31
N THR A 277 18.51 1.07 23.42
CA THR A 277 18.86 -0.27 23.93
C THR A 277 18.48 -1.41 22.99
N ASP A 278 17.49 -1.17 22.13
CA ASP A 278 16.85 -2.21 21.32
C ASP A 278 17.23 -2.08 19.84
N LEU A 279 18.04 -1.09 19.48
CA LEU A 279 18.47 -0.85 18.11
C LEU A 279 19.20 -2.06 17.52
N GLU A 280 20.20 -2.57 18.24
CA GLU A 280 20.98 -3.75 17.78
C GLU A 280 20.09 -4.99 17.57
N PHE A 281 19.00 -5.10 18.33
CA PHE A 281 18.05 -6.19 18.17
C PHE A 281 17.31 -6.08 16.83
N PHE A 282 16.86 -4.88 16.46
CA PHE A 282 16.22 -4.65 15.16
C PHE A 282 17.20 -4.83 14.00
N GLU A 283 18.43 -4.33 14.13
CA GLU A 283 19.48 -4.51 13.11
C GLU A 283 19.76 -6.00 12.83
N LYS A 284 19.92 -6.81 13.89
CA LYS A 284 20.18 -8.25 13.76
C LYS A 284 18.95 -9.04 13.31
N SER A 285 17.76 -8.70 13.80
CA SER A 285 16.54 -9.47 13.51
C SER A 285 15.99 -9.21 12.11
N LEU A 286 16.14 -7.99 11.60
CA LEU A 286 15.66 -7.56 10.28
C LEU A 286 16.75 -7.61 9.19
N GLU A 287 17.95 -8.10 9.52
CA GLU A 287 19.12 -8.15 8.62
C GLU A 287 19.39 -6.78 7.96
N LEU A 288 19.40 -5.72 8.77
CA LEU A 288 19.56 -4.35 8.28
C LEU A 288 21.00 -4.07 7.89
N THR A 289 21.16 -3.36 6.78
CA THR A 289 22.43 -2.77 6.33
C THR A 289 22.30 -1.25 6.35
N GLU A 290 23.25 -0.56 6.97
CA GLU A 290 23.29 0.92 6.98
C GLU A 290 23.35 1.47 5.56
N SER A 291 22.59 2.53 5.29
CA SER A 291 22.48 3.13 3.96
C SER A 291 22.26 4.63 4.02
N ASP A 292 22.31 5.27 2.85
CA ASP A 292 22.01 6.70 2.69
C ASP A 292 20.49 6.94 2.59
N ALA A 293 20.05 8.15 2.92
CA ALA A 293 18.65 8.55 2.87
C ALA A 293 17.98 8.34 1.49
N GLY A 294 18.76 8.39 0.40
CA GLY A 294 18.23 8.21 -0.96
C GLY A 294 17.90 6.75 -1.34
N ASN A 295 18.58 5.78 -0.73
CA ASN A 295 18.42 4.35 -1.03
C ASN A 295 17.75 3.56 0.10
N ALA A 296 17.58 4.19 1.27
CA ALA A 296 16.97 3.56 2.42
C ALA A 296 15.51 3.15 2.16
N GLN A 297 15.12 2.05 2.78
CA GLN A 297 13.73 1.59 2.85
C GLN A 297 13.15 1.79 4.25
N LEU A 298 14.02 1.95 5.25
CA LEU A 298 13.66 2.09 6.65
C LEU A 298 14.52 3.19 7.28
N CYS A 299 13.87 4.13 7.95
CA CYS A 299 14.47 5.13 8.81
C CYS A 299 14.04 4.83 10.25
N LEU A 300 15.01 4.53 11.10
CA LEU A 300 14.80 4.31 12.53
C LEU A 300 15.20 5.55 13.30
N TYR A 301 14.25 6.04 14.08
CA TYR A 301 14.44 7.13 15.00
C TYR A 301 14.78 6.59 16.38
N VAL A 302 16.05 6.71 16.74
CA VAL A 302 16.56 6.24 18.02
C VAL A 302 16.29 7.30 19.07
N VAL A 303 15.51 6.93 20.08
CA VAL A 303 15.07 7.85 21.15
C VAL A 303 15.38 7.24 22.51
N SER A 304 15.93 8.05 23.41
CA SER A 304 16.21 7.63 24.80
C SER A 304 14.99 7.72 25.72
N SER A 305 13.99 8.54 25.38
CA SER A 305 12.78 8.75 26.19
C SER A 305 11.66 7.76 25.89
N ASN A 306 10.98 7.27 26.92
CA ASN A 306 9.85 6.34 26.75
C ASN A 306 8.52 7.00 26.33
N LYS A 307 8.41 8.32 26.39
CA LYS A 307 7.15 9.06 26.19
C LYS A 307 6.43 8.70 24.89
N VAL A 308 7.19 8.55 23.80
CA VAL A 308 6.66 8.23 22.47
C VAL A 308 5.98 6.85 22.43
N PHE A 309 6.43 5.91 23.26
CA PHE A 309 5.87 4.55 23.32
C PHE A 309 4.70 4.47 24.30
N ASP A 310 4.74 5.25 25.40
CA ASP A 310 3.68 5.25 26.42
C ASP A 310 2.38 5.89 25.90
N GLU A 311 2.50 6.91 25.04
CA GLU A 311 1.37 7.57 24.39
C GLU A 311 0.96 6.90 23.06
N GLY A 312 1.62 5.81 22.67
CA GLY A 312 1.37 5.11 21.43
C GLY A 312 -0.02 4.46 21.36
N LYS A 313 -0.55 4.31 20.15
CA LYS A 313 -1.84 3.70 19.85
C LYS A 313 -1.66 2.53 18.89
N GLU A 314 -2.38 1.43 19.14
CA GLU A 314 -2.42 0.31 18.20
C GLU A 314 -3.50 0.55 17.14
N MET A 315 -3.12 0.50 15.87
CA MET A 315 -4.02 0.59 14.72
C MET A 315 -3.74 -0.54 13.74
N HIS A 316 -4.80 -1.27 13.38
CA HIS A 316 -4.70 -2.44 12.49
C HIS A 316 -3.65 -3.48 12.92
N GLY A 317 -3.43 -3.62 14.23
CA GLY A 317 -2.45 -4.56 14.79
C GLY A 317 -1.00 -4.08 14.79
N LEU A 318 -0.76 -2.82 14.40
CA LEU A 318 0.55 -2.17 14.38
C LEU A 318 0.57 -1.01 15.38
N ASN A 319 1.72 -0.81 16.03
CA ASN A 319 1.89 0.31 16.96
C ASN A 319 2.27 1.59 16.20
N VAL A 320 1.58 2.68 16.52
CA VAL A 320 1.75 4.02 15.94
C VAL A 320 1.92 5.03 17.07
N VAL A 321 2.66 6.10 16.83
CA VAL A 321 2.77 7.20 17.80
C VAL A 321 1.42 7.88 18.04
N SER A 322 1.32 8.69 19.10
CA SER A 322 0.11 9.48 19.37
C SER A 322 -0.21 10.43 18.22
N ASP A 323 -1.49 10.70 17.99
CA ASP A 323 -1.93 11.58 16.90
C ASP A 323 -1.28 12.99 16.99
N GLN A 324 -1.06 13.49 18.20
CA GLN A 324 -0.36 14.75 18.45
C GLN A 324 1.13 14.69 18.07
N GLN A 325 1.81 13.58 18.39
CA GLN A 325 3.21 13.39 18.04
C GLN A 325 3.36 13.16 16.53
N LEU A 326 2.46 12.39 15.91
CA LEU A 326 2.44 12.16 14.47
C LEU A 326 2.31 13.48 13.70
N ARG A 327 1.37 14.32 14.13
CA ARG A 327 1.16 15.67 13.56
C ARG A 327 2.42 16.52 13.68
N LYS A 328 3.06 16.52 14.84
CA LYS A 328 4.30 17.27 15.08
C LYS A 328 5.42 16.79 14.15
N ASP A 329 5.61 15.47 14.05
CA ASP A 329 6.65 14.87 13.21
C ASP A 329 6.45 15.25 11.72
N LEU A 330 5.21 15.23 11.23
CA LEU A 330 4.88 15.63 9.85
C LEU A 330 5.18 17.13 9.59
N ILE A 331 4.88 18.01 10.55
CA ILE A 331 5.20 19.44 10.41
C ILE A 331 6.70 19.66 10.45
N ASP A 332 7.41 18.99 11.36
CA ASP A 332 8.86 19.10 11.52
C ASP A 332 9.61 18.62 10.25
N SER A 333 9.04 17.67 9.51
CA SER A 333 9.57 17.22 8.23
C SER A 333 9.17 18.04 7.01
N GLY A 334 8.30 19.05 7.18
CA GLY A 334 7.77 19.88 6.10
C GLY A 334 6.58 19.29 5.33
N GLU A 335 5.99 18.18 5.79
CA GLU A 335 4.82 17.53 5.19
C GLU A 335 3.51 18.11 5.76
N ILE A 336 3.34 19.43 5.58
CA ILE A 336 2.21 20.19 6.17
C ILE A 336 0.87 19.71 5.62
N ASP A 337 0.81 19.32 4.34
CA ASP A 337 -0.41 18.82 3.70
C ASP A 337 -0.94 17.57 4.42
N LEU A 338 -0.06 16.61 4.73
CA LEU A 338 -0.42 15.39 5.45
C LEU A 338 -0.83 15.67 6.90
N ALA A 339 -0.20 16.66 7.55
CA ALA A 339 -0.59 17.08 8.89
C ALA A 339 -2.02 17.65 8.91
N ASN A 340 -2.39 18.46 7.91
CA ASN A 340 -3.76 18.97 7.78
C ASN A 340 -4.76 17.85 7.47
N GLU A 341 -4.40 16.89 6.61
CA GLU A 341 -5.24 15.71 6.36
C GLU A 341 -5.44 14.86 7.62
N LEU A 342 -4.42 14.77 8.49
CA LEU A 342 -4.55 14.08 9.77
C LEU A 342 -5.55 14.80 10.69
N ASP A 343 -5.52 16.13 10.72
CA ASP A 343 -6.45 16.96 11.49
C ASP A 343 -7.91 16.72 11.04
N GLU A 344 -8.16 16.57 9.73
CA GLU A 344 -9.48 16.21 9.20
C GLU A 344 -9.97 14.83 9.61
N VAL A 345 -9.08 13.83 9.66
CA VAL A 345 -9.42 12.44 9.98
C VAL A 345 -9.64 12.23 11.48
N VAL A 346 -8.77 12.82 12.31
CA VAL A 346 -8.81 12.65 13.76
C VAL A 346 -9.82 13.62 14.40
N GLY A 347 -10.13 14.74 13.74
CA GLY A 347 -11.09 15.73 14.21
C GLY A 347 -10.52 16.63 15.31
N PHE A 348 -9.35 17.22 15.05
CA PHE A 348 -8.69 18.16 15.97
C PHE A 348 -9.33 19.54 16.03
#